data_AF-E9J7I2-F1
#
_entry.id   AF-E9J7I2-F1
#
_cell.length_a   1.000
_cell.length_b   1.000
_cell.length_c   1.000
_cell.angle_alpha   90.00
_cell.angle_beta   90.00
_cell.angle_gamma   90.00
#
_symmetry.space_group_name_H-M   'P 1'
#
loop_
_entity.id
_entity.type
_entity.pdbx_description
1 polymer ?
#
loop_
_entity_poly.entity_id
_entity_poly.type
_entity_poly.pdbx_seq_one_letter_code
_entity_poly.pdbx_strand_id
1 'polypeptide(L)' 'WIKNVLQKSGIDTSIFTAYSTRHASTSGVKRKGINIDLIQSTAGWTSSSKTFAKFYDRRIKEDPSSFAKAVL' A
#
# COMPACT_ATOMS: atom_id res chain seq x y z
N TRP A 1 19.54 -1.46 -2.87
CA TRP A 1 19.52 -0.61 -1.66
C TRP A 1 18.21 -0.74 -0.87
N ILE A 2 17.01 -0.58 -1.48
CA ILE A 2 15.72 -0.66 -0.75
C ILE A 2 15.56 -1.97 0.04
N LYS A 3 15.82 -3.13 -0.59
CA LYS A 3 15.74 -4.43 0.09
C LYS A 3 16.64 -4.50 1.34
N ASN A 4 17.84 -3.93 1.27
CA ASN A 4 18.75 -3.86 2.41
C ASN A 4 18.20 -2.96 3.52
N VAL A 5 17.55 -1.85 3.18
CA VAL A 5 16.87 -0.98 4.16
C VAL A 5 15.72 -1.74 4.83
N LEU A 6 14.87 -2.42 4.06
CA LEU A 6 13.79 -3.26 4.60
C LEU A 6 14.33 -4.30 5.59
N GLN A 7 15.39 -5.03 5.20
CA GLN A 7 16.03 -6.02 6.07
C GLN A 7 16.58 -5.39 7.34
N LYS A 8 17.28 -4.25 7.24
CA LYS A 8 17.81 -3.51 8.40
C LYS A 8 16.71 -2.97 9.31
N SER A 9 15.51 -2.72 8.78
CA SER A 9 14.32 -2.32 9.54
C SER A 9 13.52 -3.49 10.12
N GLY A 10 14.04 -4.73 10.05
CA GLY A 10 13.37 -5.92 10.58
C GLY A 10 12.18 -6.40 9.74
N ILE A 11 12.05 -5.91 8.50
CA ILE A 11 11.01 -6.38 7.57
C ILE A 11 11.52 -7.66 6.88
N ASP A 12 10.70 -8.71 6.91
CA ASP A 12 11.00 -9.98 6.24
C ASP A 12 11.07 -9.80 4.72
N THR A 13 12.28 -9.87 4.18
CA THR A 13 12.52 -9.67 2.75
C THR A 13 12.34 -10.92 1.88
N SER A 14 11.95 -12.05 2.48
CA SER A 14 11.44 -13.22 1.75
C SER A 14 9.98 -12.99 1.31
N ILE A 15 9.23 -12.20 2.08
CA ILE A 15 7.83 -11.84 1.82
C ILE A 15 7.74 -10.47 1.13
N PHE A 16 8.44 -9.46 1.67
CA PHE A 16 8.36 -8.09 1.20
C PHE A 16 9.56 -7.71 0.34
N THR A 17 9.29 -7.17 -0.84
CA THR A 17 10.32 -6.75 -1.78
C THR A 17 10.45 -5.23 -1.81
N ALA A 18 11.42 -4.73 -2.56
CA ALA A 18 11.51 -3.30 -2.83
C ALA A 18 10.22 -2.70 -3.42
N TYR A 19 9.47 -3.50 -4.18
CA TYR A 19 8.22 -3.08 -4.80
C TYR A 19 7.06 -2.97 -3.81
N SER A 20 7.09 -3.78 -2.73
CA SER A 20 6.14 -3.69 -1.62
C SER A 20 6.14 -2.29 -1.00
N THR A 21 7.28 -1.58 -0.98
CA THR A 21 7.36 -0.18 -0.52
C THR A 21 6.49 0.75 -1.36
N ARG A 22 6.50 0.61 -2.70
CA ARG A 22 5.67 1.44 -3.59
C ARG A 22 4.17 1.16 -3.38
N HIS A 23 3.81 -0.12 -3.20
CA HIS A 23 2.44 -0.52 -2.88
C HIS A 23 1.99 0.09 -1.56
N ALA A 24 2.79 -0.07 -0.49
CA ALA A 24 2.47 0.40 0.84
C ALA A 24 2.32 1.93 0.90
N SER A 25 3.23 2.66 0.24
CA SER A 25 3.21 4.13 0.18
C SER A 25 1.95 4.65 -0.51
N THR A 26 1.69 4.24 -1.75
CA THR A 26 0.55 4.74 -2.54
C THR A 26 -0.81 4.33 -1.95
N SER A 27 -0.91 3.10 -1.44
CA SER A 27 -2.11 2.64 -0.71
C SER A 27 -2.31 3.40 0.59
N GLY A 28 -1.23 3.71 1.31
CA GLY A 28 -1.27 4.49 2.56
C GLY A 28 -1.79 5.91 2.35
N VAL A 29 -1.37 6.56 1.27
CA VAL A 29 -1.86 7.89 0.89
C VAL A 29 -3.35 7.85 0.55
N LYS A 30 -3.81 6.84 -0.20
CA LYS A 30 -5.24 6.65 -0.46
C LYS A 30 -6.05 6.48 0.83
N ARG A 31 -5.56 5.69 1.79
CA ARG A 31 -6.24 5.50 3.09
C ARG A 31 -6.36 6.79 3.90
N LYS A 32 -5.49 7.77 3.68
CA LYS A 32 -5.60 9.11 4.27
C LYS A 32 -6.62 10.01 3.56
N GLY A 33 -7.36 9.50 2.58
CA GLY A 33 -8.41 10.24 1.87
C GLY A 33 -7.91 11.13 0.73
N ILE A 34 -6.65 11.00 0.32
CA ILE A 34 -6.10 11.81 -0.78
C ILE A 34 -6.69 11.38 -2.12
N ASN A 35 -6.99 12.37 -2.97
CA ASN A 35 -7.58 12.17 -4.29
C ASN A 35 -6.70 11.27 -5.19
N ILE A 36 -7.33 10.32 -5.88
CA ILE A 36 -6.66 9.33 -6.73
C ILE A 36 -5.88 9.95 -7.89
N ASP A 37 -6.36 11.03 -8.50
CA ASP A 37 -5.68 11.73 -9.60
C ASP A 37 -4.38 12.37 -9.12
N LEU A 38 -4.37 12.88 -7.88
CA LEU A 38 -3.17 13.40 -7.25
C LEU A 38 -2.17 12.28 -6.92
N ILE A 39 -2.66 11.13 -6.44
CA ILE A 39 -1.82 9.96 -6.20
C ILE A 39 -1.20 9.46 -7.52
N GLN A 40 -1.99 9.39 -8.59
CA GLN A 40 -1.54 8.95 -9.90
C GLN A 40 -0.49 9.88 -10.49
N SER A 41 -0.77 11.18 -10.53
CA SER A 41 0.19 12.18 -11.04
C SER A 41 1.49 12.18 -10.24
N THR A 42 1.43 12.10 -8.91
CA THR A 42 2.62 12.04 -8.03
C THR A 42 3.41 10.74 -8.22
N ALA A 43 2.73 9.62 -8.45
CA ALA A 43 3.35 8.31 -8.61
C ALA A 43 3.77 7.97 -10.06
N GLY A 44 3.63 8.92 -10.99
CA GLY A 44 4.02 8.79 -12.40
C GLY A 44 3.04 7.98 -13.26
N TRP A 45 1.75 7.97 -12.91
CA TRP A 45 0.68 7.39 -13.72
C TRP A 45 -0.16 8.49 -14.39
N THR A 46 -0.71 8.18 -15.56
CA THR A 46 -1.75 9.01 -16.16
C THR A 46 -3.03 8.93 -15.31
N SER A 47 -3.85 9.98 -15.33
CA SER A 47 -5.16 10.01 -14.64
C SER A 47 -6.09 8.90 -15.12
N SER A 48 -6.02 8.55 -16.42
CA SER A 48 -6.77 7.45 -17.01
C SER A 48 -6.25 6.05 -16.64
N SER A 49 -5.11 5.94 -15.98
CA SER A 49 -4.46 4.66 -15.71
C SER A 49 -5.19 3.84 -14.65
N LYS A 50 -5.59 2.62 -15.01
CA LYS A 50 -6.13 1.65 -14.05
C LYS A 50 -5.04 0.89 -13.26
N THR A 51 -3.75 1.17 -13.53
CA THR A 51 -2.62 0.44 -12.94
C THR A 51 -2.60 0.53 -11.42
N PHE A 52 -2.80 1.73 -10.87
CA PHE A 52 -2.84 1.93 -9.42
C PHE A 52 -3.91 1.05 -8.77
N ALA A 53 -5.17 1.21 -9.22
CA ALA A 53 -6.32 0.50 -8.66
C ALA A 53 -6.22 -1.03 -8.82
N LYS A 54 -5.61 -1.52 -9.90
CA LYS A 54 -5.50 -2.97 -10.16
C LYS A 54 -4.36 -3.64 -9.40
N PHE A 55 -3.20 -3.00 -9.31
CA PHE A 55 -1.97 -3.71 -8.90
C PHE A 55 -1.35 -3.16 -7.61
N TYR A 56 -1.53 -1.87 -7.34
CA TYR A 56 -0.81 -1.16 -6.28
C TYR A 56 -1.67 -0.82 -5.06
N ASP A 57 -2.98 -0.62 -5.23
CA ASP A 57 -3.92 -0.35 -4.13
C ASP A 57 -4.18 -1.61 -3.31
N ARG A 58 -3.39 -1.77 -2.24
CA ARG A 58 -3.45 -2.90 -1.30
C ARG A 58 -4.11 -2.45 0.00
N ARG A 59 -5.27 -3.04 0.28
CA ARG A 59 -5.97 -2.89 1.56
C ARG A 59 -5.18 -3.58 2.68
N ILE A 60 -5.24 -2.99 3.87
CA ILE A 60 -4.74 -3.66 5.08
C ILE A 60 -5.71 -4.81 5.39
N LYS A 61 -5.17 -5.99 5.69
CA LYS A 61 -6.00 -7.12 6.14
C LYS A 61 -6.55 -6.76 7.51
N GLU A 62 -7.87 -6.64 7.62
CA GLU A 62 -8.52 -6.41 8.90
C GLU A 62 -8.37 -7.64 9.81
N ASP A 63 -8.36 -7.40 11.12
CA ASP A 63 -8.40 -8.47 12.10
C ASP A 63 -9.73 -9.22 11.91
N PRO A 64 -9.72 -10.55 11.66
CA PRO A 64 -10.97 -11.32 11.50
C PRO A 64 -11.93 -11.18 12.68
N SER A 65 -11.42 -10.89 13.88
CA SER A 65 -12.22 -10.67 15.08
C SER A 65 -12.79 -9.25 15.19
N SER A 66 -12.43 -8.31 14.32
CA SER A 66 -12.90 -6.92 14.36
C SER A 66 -14.43 -6.84 14.37
N PHE A 67 -15.08 -7.64 13.52
CA PHE A 67 -16.54 -7.71 13.47
C PHE A 67 -17.12 -8.20 14.80
N ALA A 68 -16.60 -9.30 15.34
CA ALA A 68 -17.06 -9.85 16.60
C ALA A 68 -16.89 -8.87 17.77
N LYS A 69 -15.76 -8.13 17.80
CA LYS A 69 -15.48 -7.10 18.82
C LYS A 69 -16.42 -5.89 18.75
N ALA A 70 -16.95 -5.56 17.56
CA ALA A 70 -17.81 -4.38 17.38
C ALA A 70 -19.29 -4.63 17.74
N VAL A 71 -19.69 -5.90 17.89
CA VAL A 71 -21.06 -6.30 18.22
C VAL A 71 -21.27 -6.48 19.73
N LEU A 72 -20.20 -6.70 20.50
CA LEU A 72 -20.20 -6.78 21.97
C LEU A 72 -20.15 -5.38 22.60
#